data_AF-A0A0G9MMN7-F1
#
_entry.id   AF-A0A0G9MMN7-F1
#
_cell.length_a   1.000
_cell.length_b   1.000
_cell.length_c   1.000
_cell.angle_alpha   90.00
_cell.angle_beta   90.00
_cell.angle_gamma   90.00
#
_symmetry.space_group_name_H-M   'P 1'
#
loop_
_entity.id
_entity.type
_entity.pdbx_description
1 polymer ?
#
loop_
_entity_poly.entity_id
_entity_poly.type
_entity_poly.pdbx_seq_one_letter_code
_entity_poly.pdbx_strand_id
1 'polypeptide(L)'
;MKTTAVFSALAILAATPAAAQDGDLLDDLDPQGIGQADVEEVAVEGDNDGPLRGTVTDDSAWQDLGIAIASFATNRDVDTPANESGTAALGFELANVVFNDLRFNGLFRPVGPAALPRPAYAEITDPEWNTWRGRSAEMLVHGYVRANDDGRLTVGCYLYDVALQSELVREGWVVQPGEWRRAAHRCADLVYSRLSGEDPFFDSRIAYIAETGPKDNRIKRLAIMDSDGANHRFITNGQSTALTPRYSPDYQRIAYLSYTDGNPRIYVYDIGSGRQTLVTESSNPTFAPRWSPDGRYILYSMAVAGNTDIYRVPATGGTPERLTDSPSIEVGGSYSPDGSRIVFESDQSGSQQCYVMDANGSNQRRISFFGGRCATPEWSPRGDQIAFTRIAGNFNIAVMNPQGRNMRVLTDAWHDEAPTWAPNGRIIQFFRTERGSGDTAIYQVDLTGENERRLRTPVGASDPAWGPVLP
;
A
#
# COMPACT_ATOMS: atom_id res chain seq x y z
N MET A 1 -31.12 -3.29 -46.31
CA MET A 1 -30.95 -4.11 -45.08
C MET A 1 -30.01 -3.34 -44.18
N LYS A 2 -30.52 -2.85 -43.04
CA LYS A 2 -29.81 -1.95 -42.12
C LYS A 2 -29.02 -2.80 -41.11
N THR A 3 -27.73 -2.54 -40.99
CA THR A 3 -26.84 -3.01 -39.92
C THR A 3 -26.79 -1.92 -38.85
N THR A 4 -27.19 -2.28 -37.63
CA THR A 4 -27.16 -1.39 -36.46
C THR A 4 -25.94 -1.78 -35.61
N ALA A 5 -24.94 -0.90 -35.54
CA ALA A 5 -23.82 -1.01 -34.62
C ALA A 5 -24.17 -0.23 -33.34
N VAL A 6 -24.10 -0.90 -32.19
CA VAL A 6 -24.28 -0.28 -30.87
C VAL A 6 -22.88 -0.01 -30.30
N PHE A 7 -22.53 1.28 -30.18
CA PHE A 7 -21.36 1.75 -29.45
C PHE A 7 -21.77 1.99 -27.99
N SER A 8 -21.17 1.29 -27.03
CA SER A 8 -21.32 1.60 -25.61
C SER A 8 -20.20 2.53 -25.17
N ALA A 9 -20.56 3.78 -24.86
CA ALA A 9 -19.67 4.83 -24.43
C ALA A 9 -19.27 4.68 -22.96
N LEU A 10 -17.98 4.90 -22.70
CA LEU A 10 -17.40 5.09 -21.38
C LEU A 10 -17.91 6.43 -20.82
N ALA A 11 -18.76 6.41 -19.79
CA ALA A 11 -19.24 7.62 -19.14
C ALA A 11 -18.13 8.19 -18.23
N ILE A 12 -17.32 9.07 -18.78
CA ILE A 12 -16.59 10.07 -17.99
C ILE A 12 -17.64 11.15 -17.66
N LEU A 13 -18.04 11.27 -16.38
CA LEU A 13 -18.83 12.42 -15.94
C LEU A 13 -17.95 13.68 -16.00
N ALA A 14 -17.95 14.33 -17.16
CA ALA A 14 -17.59 15.72 -17.28
C ALA A 14 -18.78 16.56 -16.81
N ALA A 15 -18.71 17.11 -15.60
CA ALA A 15 -19.62 18.16 -15.19
C ALA A 15 -19.31 19.42 -16.01
N THR A 16 -20.18 19.73 -16.97
CA THR A 16 -20.20 21.03 -17.66
C THR A 16 -20.64 22.12 -16.67
N PRO A 17 -19.91 23.24 -16.51
CA PRO A 17 -20.42 24.38 -15.75
C PRO A 17 -21.55 25.05 -16.55
N ALA A 18 -22.71 25.20 -15.91
CA ALA A 18 -23.76 26.08 -16.41
C ALA A 18 -23.27 27.53 -16.31
N ALA A 19 -23.33 28.26 -17.42
CA ALA A 19 -23.07 29.69 -17.47
C ALA A 19 -24.10 30.44 -16.60
N ALA A 20 -23.62 31.08 -15.54
CA ALA A 20 -24.36 32.13 -14.84
C ALA A 20 -23.89 33.47 -15.40
N GLN A 21 -24.85 34.31 -15.77
CA GLN A 21 -24.67 35.64 -16.35
C GLN A 21 -24.00 36.57 -15.33
N ASP A 22 -23.00 37.31 -15.81
CA ASP A 22 -22.43 38.48 -15.14
C ASP A 22 -23.53 39.50 -14.82
N GLY A 23 -23.61 39.86 -13.54
CA GLY A 23 -24.31 41.03 -13.05
C GLY A 23 -23.45 41.64 -11.96
N ASP A 24 -22.85 42.80 -12.29
CA ASP A 24 -22.20 43.73 -11.37
C ASP A 24 -22.99 43.87 -10.07
N LEU A 25 -22.27 43.92 -8.94
CA LEU A 25 -22.51 44.79 -7.79
C LEU A 25 -21.34 44.61 -6.80
N LEU A 26 -20.24 45.31 -7.07
CA LEU A 26 -19.32 45.80 -6.06
C LEU A 26 -19.91 47.11 -5.52
N ASP A 27 -20.27 47.16 -4.24
CA ASP A 27 -20.05 48.31 -3.36
C ASP A 27 -20.54 48.00 -1.93
N ASP A 28 -19.86 48.61 -0.96
CA ASP A 28 -20.17 48.69 0.48
C ASP A 28 -19.86 47.46 1.36
N LEU A 29 -18.71 47.48 2.06
CA LEU A 29 -18.63 48.05 3.43
C LEU A 29 -17.21 47.96 4.07
N ASP A 30 -16.86 49.11 4.65
CA ASP A 30 -15.74 49.64 5.44
C ASP A 30 -14.99 48.70 6.44
N PRO A 31 -13.63 48.72 6.48
CA PRO A 31 -12.83 47.98 7.44
C PRO A 31 -12.33 48.86 8.61
N GLN A 32 -13.17 49.21 9.59
CA GLN A 32 -12.71 49.65 10.93
C GLN A 32 -13.68 49.28 12.06
N GLY A 33 -13.18 48.50 13.02
CA GLY A 33 -13.94 48.08 14.20
C GLY A 33 -13.10 47.25 15.17
N ILE A 34 -11.99 47.82 15.64
CA ILE A 34 -11.14 47.20 16.67
C ILE A 34 -11.78 47.49 18.04
N GLY A 35 -12.30 46.46 18.69
CA GLY A 35 -12.92 46.53 20.02
C GLY A 35 -12.33 45.46 20.92
N GLN A 36 -11.53 45.92 21.89
CA GLN A 36 -10.84 45.18 22.93
C GLN A 36 -11.85 44.59 23.93
N ALA A 37 -11.78 43.29 24.23
CA ALA A 37 -12.52 42.68 25.33
C ALA A 37 -11.67 41.59 26.00
N ASP A 38 -11.76 41.57 27.32
CA ASP A 38 -10.80 41.09 28.29
C ASP A 38 -10.58 39.56 28.32
N VAL A 39 -9.35 39.20 28.70
CA VAL A 39 -8.88 37.83 28.94
C VAL A 39 -9.20 37.47 30.40
N GLU A 40 -10.12 36.53 30.62
CA GLU A 40 -10.23 35.81 31.89
C GLU A 40 -9.38 34.54 31.85
N GLU A 41 -8.30 34.53 32.64
CA GLU A 41 -7.53 33.34 32.98
C GLU A 41 -8.37 32.40 33.86
N VAL A 42 -8.66 31.21 33.36
CA VAL A 42 -9.11 30.09 34.20
C VAL A 42 -7.94 29.11 34.34
N ALA A 43 -7.36 29.06 35.53
CA ALA A 43 -6.40 28.05 35.93
C ALA A 43 -7.07 26.68 36.06
N VAL A 44 -6.46 25.66 35.47
CA VAL A 44 -6.73 24.26 35.83
C VAL A 44 -5.39 23.56 36.04
N GLU A 45 -5.16 23.19 37.30
CA GLU A 45 -4.06 22.36 37.78
C GLU A 45 -4.08 20.98 37.12
N GLY A 46 -2.89 20.42 36.88
CA GLY A 46 -2.70 19.15 36.21
C GLY A 46 -2.99 17.91 37.05
N ASP A 47 -3.24 16.80 36.36
CA ASP A 47 -2.92 15.47 36.85
C ASP A 47 -2.49 14.55 35.70
N ASN A 48 -1.65 13.58 36.04
CA ASN A 48 -0.74 12.79 35.22
C ASN A 48 -1.37 11.69 34.33
N ASP A 49 -0.52 11.18 33.44
CA ASP A 49 -0.50 9.82 32.86
C ASP A 49 -1.61 9.43 31.87
N GLY A 50 -1.49 9.96 30.65
CA GLY A 50 -1.90 9.27 29.43
C GLY A 50 -0.70 8.58 28.77
N PRO A 51 -0.87 7.44 28.08
CA PRO A 51 0.25 6.80 27.38
C PRO A 51 0.83 7.78 26.37
N LEU A 52 2.14 7.99 26.45
CA LEU A 52 2.92 8.83 25.54
C LEU A 52 2.60 8.43 24.09
N ARG A 53 1.75 9.21 23.43
CA ARG A 53 1.57 9.16 21.98
C ARG A 53 2.60 10.10 21.38
N GLY A 54 3.80 9.59 21.19
CA GLY A 54 4.80 10.26 20.36
C GLY A 54 4.34 10.24 18.90
N THR A 55 4.06 11.40 18.33
CA THR A 55 4.18 11.57 16.88
C THR A 55 5.68 11.53 16.58
N VAL A 56 6.13 10.46 15.92
CA VAL A 56 7.51 10.35 15.43
C VAL A 56 7.69 11.43 14.35
N THR A 57 8.24 12.57 14.75
CA THR A 57 8.62 13.66 13.85
C THR A 57 10.13 13.77 13.69
N ASP A 58 10.89 12.79 14.17
CA ASP A 58 12.35 12.79 14.04
C ASP A 58 12.85 11.46 13.47
N ASP A 59 12.45 11.17 12.22
CA ASP A 59 13.03 10.09 11.43
C ASP A 59 14.54 10.32 11.14
N SER A 60 15.08 11.52 11.47
CA SER A 60 16.50 11.87 11.31
C SER A 60 17.42 11.05 12.24
N ALA A 61 16.99 10.75 13.45
CA ALA A 61 17.80 10.03 14.44
C ALA A 61 18.17 8.60 13.99
N TRP A 62 17.32 7.97 13.17
CA TRP A 62 17.58 6.63 12.64
C TRP A 62 18.50 6.62 11.42
N GLN A 63 18.59 7.73 10.71
CA GLN A 63 19.48 7.86 9.54
C GLN A 63 20.95 7.95 9.93
N ASP A 64 21.23 8.32 11.18
CA ASP A 64 22.59 8.42 11.73
C ASP A 64 23.10 7.11 12.35
N LEU A 65 22.23 6.11 12.55
CA LEU A 65 22.60 4.80 13.09
C LEU A 65 23.45 4.01 12.07
N GLY A 66 24.70 3.71 12.43
CA GLY A 66 25.62 2.95 11.60
C GLY A 66 25.26 1.46 11.48
N ILE A 67 24.46 1.07 10.48
CA ILE A 67 24.10 -0.34 10.23
C ILE A 67 25.01 -0.94 9.15
N ALA A 68 25.78 -1.98 9.48
CA ALA A 68 26.57 -2.76 8.53
C ALA A 68 25.86 -4.08 8.18
N ILE A 69 25.67 -4.36 6.89
CA ILE A 69 25.03 -5.58 6.40
C ILE A 69 26.05 -6.40 5.62
N ALA A 70 26.65 -7.39 6.28
CA ALA A 70 27.67 -8.23 5.67
C ALA A 70 27.04 -9.27 4.74
N SER A 71 27.84 -9.84 3.82
CA SER A 71 27.39 -10.98 3.01
C SER A 71 27.07 -12.17 3.91
N PHE A 72 26.02 -12.92 3.59
CA PHE A 72 25.69 -14.12 4.36
C PHE A 72 26.71 -15.21 4.04
N ALA A 73 27.25 -15.87 5.07
CA ALA A 73 28.25 -16.92 4.91
C ALA A 73 27.62 -18.27 4.57
N THR A 74 28.42 -19.22 4.13
CA THR A 74 28.02 -20.63 3.95
C THR A 74 29.05 -21.55 4.60
N ASN A 75 28.60 -22.67 5.17
CA ASN A 75 29.51 -23.66 5.75
C ASN A 75 30.27 -24.45 4.68
N ARG A 76 29.69 -24.57 3.48
CA ARG A 76 30.29 -25.22 2.32
C ARG A 76 29.69 -24.62 1.07
N ASP A 77 30.53 -24.12 0.19
CA ASP A 77 30.05 -23.54 -1.06
C ASP A 77 29.62 -24.62 -2.05
N VAL A 78 28.34 -24.65 -2.38
CA VAL A 78 27.74 -25.62 -3.31
C VAL A 78 26.68 -24.95 -4.17
N ASP A 79 26.55 -25.41 -5.41
CA ASP A 79 25.52 -24.94 -6.33
C ASP A 79 24.12 -25.28 -5.82
N THR A 80 23.16 -24.41 -6.12
CA THR A 80 21.76 -24.59 -5.72
C THR A 80 20.83 -24.21 -6.87
N PRO A 81 19.59 -24.73 -6.93
CA PRO A 81 18.61 -24.24 -7.89
C PRO A 81 18.29 -22.74 -7.76
N ALA A 82 18.61 -22.12 -6.61
CA ALA A 82 18.43 -20.67 -6.40
C ALA A 82 19.56 -19.84 -7.00
N ASN A 83 20.77 -20.41 -7.12
CA ASN A 83 21.95 -19.74 -7.64
C ASN A 83 22.98 -20.78 -8.10
N GLU A 84 23.27 -20.78 -9.41
CA GLU A 84 24.23 -21.68 -10.05
C GLU A 84 25.69 -21.35 -9.71
N SER A 85 25.99 -20.16 -9.16
CA SER A 85 27.33 -19.77 -8.70
C SER A 85 27.60 -20.11 -7.23
N GLY A 86 26.76 -20.95 -6.62
CA GLY A 86 26.97 -21.46 -5.27
C GLY A 86 26.26 -20.68 -4.16
N THR A 87 26.16 -21.32 -2.99
CA THR A 87 25.64 -20.71 -1.75
C THR A 87 26.38 -19.45 -1.30
N ALA A 88 27.67 -19.29 -1.62
CA ALA A 88 28.41 -18.06 -1.30
C ALA A 88 27.93 -16.88 -2.14
N ALA A 89 27.67 -17.09 -3.44
CA ALA A 89 27.06 -16.07 -4.30
C ALA A 89 25.62 -15.76 -3.85
N LEU A 90 24.84 -16.79 -3.51
CA LEU A 90 23.50 -16.63 -2.94
C LEU A 90 23.50 -15.82 -1.63
N GLY A 91 24.49 -16.04 -0.77
CA GLY A 91 24.64 -15.30 0.48
C GLY A 91 24.91 -13.80 0.27
N PHE A 92 25.62 -13.45 -0.81
CA PHE A 92 25.80 -12.05 -1.20
C PHE A 92 24.48 -11.44 -1.72
N GLU A 93 23.72 -12.16 -2.54
CA GLU A 93 22.42 -11.70 -3.04
C GLU A 93 21.37 -11.55 -1.92
N LEU A 94 21.34 -12.47 -0.95
CA LEU A 94 20.51 -12.35 0.26
C LEU A 94 20.80 -11.04 1.00
N ALA A 95 22.07 -10.75 1.26
CA ALA A 95 22.49 -9.53 1.94
C ALA A 95 22.14 -8.26 1.13
N ASN A 96 22.21 -8.31 -0.21
CA ASN A 96 21.79 -7.19 -1.06
C ASN A 96 20.29 -6.91 -0.95
N VAL A 97 19.45 -7.94 -0.84
CA VAL A 97 18.01 -7.75 -0.61
C VAL A 97 17.77 -7.07 0.73
N VAL A 98 18.38 -7.59 1.82
CA VAL A 98 18.27 -6.97 3.16
C VAL A 98 18.73 -5.52 3.15
N PHE A 99 19.84 -5.22 2.47
CA PHE A 99 20.35 -3.86 2.31
C PHE A 99 19.38 -2.95 1.57
N ASN A 100 18.81 -3.40 0.45
CA ASN A 100 17.89 -2.60 -0.34
C ASN A 100 16.59 -2.31 0.42
N ASP A 101 16.05 -3.31 1.13
CA ASP A 101 14.84 -3.17 1.95
C ASP A 101 15.03 -2.10 3.04
N LEU A 102 16.13 -2.20 3.80
CA LEU A 102 16.43 -1.27 4.88
C LEU A 102 16.78 0.14 4.38
N ARG A 103 17.46 0.24 3.23
CA ARG A 103 17.82 1.53 2.63
C ARG A 103 16.61 2.27 2.05
N PHE A 104 15.72 1.57 1.35
CA PHE A 104 14.70 2.24 0.55
C PHE A 104 13.43 2.63 1.30
N ASN A 105 13.27 2.23 2.57
CA ASN A 105 12.17 2.70 3.40
C ASN A 105 12.39 4.12 3.96
N GLY A 106 13.59 4.71 3.80
CA GLY A 106 13.91 6.07 4.22
C GLY A 106 14.32 6.25 5.69
N LEU A 107 14.16 5.21 6.52
CA LEU A 107 14.47 5.25 7.95
C LEU A 107 15.96 5.02 8.24
N PHE A 108 16.63 4.17 7.45
CA PHE A 108 18.01 3.77 7.69
C PHE A 108 18.95 4.14 6.52
N ARG A 109 20.24 4.32 6.83
CA ARG A 109 21.32 4.49 5.83
C ARG A 109 22.39 3.41 5.98
N PRO A 110 22.05 2.13 5.72
CA PRO A 110 22.99 1.03 5.94
C PRO A 110 24.18 1.06 4.96
N VAL A 111 25.25 0.36 5.32
CA VAL A 111 26.37 0.00 4.43
C VAL A 111 26.18 -1.45 3.97
N GLY A 112 26.14 -1.65 2.66
CA GLY A 112 25.83 -2.95 2.05
C GLY A 112 27.05 -3.86 1.86
N PRO A 113 26.82 -5.13 1.47
CA PRO A 113 27.84 -6.18 1.43
C PRO A 113 28.95 -5.94 0.39
N ALA A 114 28.70 -5.12 -0.63
CA ALA A 114 29.71 -4.77 -1.63
C ALA A 114 30.89 -3.95 -1.08
N ALA A 115 30.68 -3.20 0.01
CA ALA A 115 31.68 -2.35 0.64
C ALA A 115 32.28 -2.96 1.93
N LEU A 116 31.83 -4.16 2.30
CA LEU A 116 32.15 -4.80 3.58
C LEU A 116 32.94 -6.10 3.36
N PRO A 117 33.74 -6.53 4.36
CA PRO A 117 34.41 -7.82 4.30
C PRO A 117 33.38 -8.96 4.27
N ARG A 118 33.77 -10.07 3.66
CA ARG A 118 32.97 -11.30 3.64
C ARG A 118 33.31 -12.14 4.86
N PRO A 119 32.38 -12.32 5.82
CA PRO A 119 32.67 -13.13 7.01
C PRO A 119 32.76 -14.61 6.67
N ALA A 120 33.61 -15.33 7.40
CA ALA A 120 33.59 -16.78 7.44
C ALA A 120 32.37 -17.29 8.21
N TYR A 121 31.99 -18.55 7.98
CA TYR A 121 30.81 -19.14 8.63
C TYR A 121 30.88 -19.13 10.16
N ALA A 122 32.08 -19.34 10.73
CA ALA A 122 32.28 -19.30 12.18
C ALA A 122 32.08 -17.90 12.79
N GLU A 123 32.36 -16.84 12.02
CA GLU A 123 32.24 -15.44 12.46
C GLU A 123 30.78 -14.97 12.51
N ILE A 124 29.82 -15.77 12.01
CA ILE A 124 28.40 -15.41 12.05
C ILE A 124 27.87 -15.41 13.48
N THR A 125 28.34 -16.34 14.31
CA THR A 125 27.98 -16.44 15.74
C THR A 125 29.06 -15.88 16.68
N ASP A 126 30.24 -15.57 16.16
CA ASP A 126 31.35 -14.96 16.89
C ASP A 126 32.02 -13.87 16.04
N PRO A 127 31.39 -12.68 15.90
CA PRO A 127 31.90 -11.63 15.02
C PRO A 127 33.26 -11.10 15.47
N GLU A 128 34.14 -10.83 14.49
CA GLU A 128 35.39 -10.10 14.72
C GLU A 128 35.12 -8.62 15.05
N TRP A 129 34.77 -8.33 16.31
CA TRP A 129 34.23 -7.04 16.76
C TRP A 129 35.09 -5.83 16.39
N ASN A 130 36.42 -5.97 16.44
CA ASN A 130 37.35 -4.89 16.10
C ASN A 130 37.25 -4.50 14.62
N THR A 131 36.98 -5.45 13.73
CA THR A 131 36.80 -5.23 12.29
C THR A 131 35.58 -4.34 12.04
N TRP A 132 34.48 -4.59 12.75
CA TRP A 132 33.22 -3.87 12.57
C TRP A 132 33.23 -2.51 13.25
N ARG A 133 33.80 -2.42 14.46
CA ARG A 133 34.02 -1.13 15.15
C ARG A 133 34.91 -0.20 14.33
N GLY A 134 35.97 -0.73 13.72
CA GLY A 134 36.86 0.04 12.84
C GLY A 134 36.19 0.56 11.55
N ARG A 135 34.96 0.12 11.25
CA ARG A 135 34.13 0.58 10.12
C ARG A 135 32.95 1.43 10.58
N SER A 136 32.95 1.87 11.83
CA SER A 136 31.87 2.67 12.42
C SER A 136 30.51 1.97 12.38
N ALA A 137 30.49 0.64 12.41
CA ALA A 137 29.25 -0.11 12.59
C ALA A 137 28.84 -0.04 14.06
N GLU A 138 27.62 0.45 14.32
CA GLU A 138 26.95 0.38 15.62
C GLU A 138 26.09 -0.88 15.68
N MET A 139 25.39 -1.17 14.58
CA MET A 139 24.61 -2.39 14.39
C MET A 139 25.24 -3.24 13.28
N LEU A 140 25.25 -4.55 13.49
CA LEU A 140 25.78 -5.51 12.53
C LEU A 140 24.75 -6.57 12.20
N VAL A 141 24.39 -6.65 10.91
CA VAL A 141 23.57 -7.72 10.35
C VAL A 141 24.50 -8.78 9.77
N HIS A 142 24.46 -9.95 10.38
CA HIS A 142 25.15 -11.15 9.95
C HIS A 142 24.13 -12.22 9.59
N GLY A 143 24.55 -13.19 8.78
CA GLY A 143 23.69 -14.29 8.43
C GLY A 143 24.43 -15.39 7.70
N TYR A 144 23.72 -16.48 7.48
CA TYR A 144 24.24 -17.58 6.69
C TYR A 144 23.17 -18.18 5.78
N VAL A 145 23.62 -18.86 4.73
CA VAL A 145 22.80 -19.73 3.90
C VAL A 145 23.50 -21.08 3.73
N ARG A 146 22.73 -22.17 3.87
CA ARG A 146 23.22 -23.54 3.70
C ARG A 146 22.28 -24.32 2.81
N ALA A 147 22.83 -25.09 1.87
CA ALA A 147 22.06 -26.09 1.15
C ALA A 147 21.91 -27.34 2.03
N ASN A 148 20.69 -27.82 2.19
CA ASN A 148 20.37 -29.04 2.91
C ASN A 148 20.39 -30.24 1.95
N ASP A 149 20.57 -31.45 2.50
CA ASP A 149 20.59 -32.68 1.69
C ASP A 149 19.24 -33.01 1.03
N ASP A 150 18.14 -32.42 1.53
CA ASP A 150 16.80 -32.54 0.96
C ASP A 150 16.48 -31.53 -0.14
N GLY A 151 17.48 -30.74 -0.57
CA GLY A 151 17.35 -29.73 -1.62
C GLY A 151 16.77 -28.38 -1.16
N ARG A 152 16.39 -28.25 0.12
CA ARG A 152 15.97 -26.95 0.70
C ARG A 152 17.17 -26.11 1.13
N LEU A 153 16.91 -24.85 1.43
CA LEU A 153 17.90 -23.92 1.97
C LEU A 153 17.60 -23.61 3.44
N THR A 154 18.62 -23.57 4.28
CA THR A 154 18.53 -23.02 5.63
C THR A 154 19.19 -21.64 5.65
N VAL A 155 18.43 -20.60 5.94
CA VAL A 155 18.90 -19.22 6.06
C VAL A 155 18.82 -18.78 7.52
N GLY A 156 19.93 -18.29 8.08
CA GLY A 156 19.97 -17.69 9.42
C GLY A 156 20.27 -16.21 9.33
N CYS A 157 19.66 -15.41 10.20
CA CYS A 157 19.83 -13.96 10.28
C CYS A 157 20.03 -13.55 11.74
N TYR A 158 20.99 -12.67 11.97
CA TYR A 158 21.42 -12.18 13.28
C TYR A 158 21.59 -10.66 13.22
N LEU A 159 21.14 -9.99 14.28
CA LEU A 159 21.43 -8.59 14.52
C LEU A 159 22.21 -8.46 15.81
N TYR A 160 23.37 -7.80 15.74
CA TYR A 160 24.24 -7.55 16.87
C TYR A 160 24.38 -6.05 17.15
N ASP A 161 24.56 -5.72 18.43
CA ASP A 161 25.12 -4.45 18.87
C ASP A 161 26.65 -4.58 18.97
N VAL A 162 27.37 -3.77 18.20
CA VAL A 162 28.83 -3.84 18.07
C VAL A 162 29.55 -3.26 19.29
N ALA A 163 28.95 -2.27 19.96
CA ALA A 163 29.54 -1.64 21.14
C ALA A 163 29.41 -2.56 22.36
N LEU A 164 28.22 -3.14 22.54
CA LEU A 164 27.91 -4.09 23.61
C LEU A 164 28.40 -5.51 23.33
N GLN A 165 28.82 -5.80 22.10
CA GLN A 165 29.25 -7.14 21.66
C GLN A 165 28.18 -8.20 21.96
N SER A 166 26.92 -7.87 21.68
CA SER A 166 25.78 -8.67 22.11
C SER A 166 24.81 -8.94 20.98
N GLU A 167 24.26 -10.16 20.94
CA GLU A 167 23.17 -10.54 20.03
C GLU A 167 21.88 -9.87 20.50
N LEU A 168 21.29 -9.04 19.63
CA LEU A 168 20.01 -8.38 19.93
C LEU A 168 18.82 -9.26 19.55
N VAL A 169 18.94 -9.98 18.44
CA VAL A 169 17.93 -10.94 17.95
C VAL A 169 18.54 -11.87 16.91
N ARG A 170 17.98 -13.09 16.78
CA ARG A 170 18.27 -14.03 15.71
C ARG A 170 17.03 -14.81 15.29
N GLU A 171 16.98 -15.17 14.01
CA GLU A 171 16.01 -16.13 13.47
C GLU A 171 16.62 -17.00 12.38
N GLY A 172 15.95 -18.11 12.07
CA GLY A 172 16.34 -18.98 10.97
C GLY A 172 15.13 -19.64 10.32
N TRP A 173 15.21 -19.81 9.00
CA TRP A 173 14.13 -20.34 8.17
C TRP A 173 14.65 -21.46 7.26
N VAL A 174 13.82 -22.46 7.04
CA VAL A 174 14.05 -23.49 6.02
C VAL A 174 13.07 -23.25 4.87
N VAL A 175 13.61 -22.90 3.70
CA VAL A 175 12.82 -22.45 2.54
C VAL A 175 13.12 -23.28 1.31
N GLN A 176 12.17 -23.32 0.38
CA GLN A 176 12.46 -23.86 -0.97
C GLN A 176 13.48 -22.94 -1.67
N PRO A 177 14.31 -23.47 -2.60
CA PRO A 177 15.26 -22.65 -3.33
C PRO A 177 14.60 -21.43 -4.00
N GLY A 178 13.39 -21.56 -4.56
CA GLY A 178 12.66 -20.44 -5.16
C GLY A 178 12.16 -19.37 -4.17
N GLU A 179 12.24 -19.62 -2.86
CA GLU A 179 11.77 -18.73 -1.80
C GLU A 179 12.92 -18.06 -1.04
N TRP A 180 14.16 -18.13 -1.55
CA TRP A 180 15.32 -17.53 -0.88
C TRP A 180 15.14 -16.03 -0.61
N ARG A 181 14.50 -15.30 -1.54
CA ARG A 181 14.20 -13.86 -1.38
C ARG A 181 13.28 -13.59 -0.21
N ARG A 182 12.31 -14.47 0.02
CA ARG A 182 11.39 -14.43 1.16
C ARG A 182 12.17 -14.45 2.48
N ALA A 183 13.18 -15.31 2.59
CA ALA A 183 14.04 -15.37 3.77
C ALA A 183 14.88 -14.10 3.96
N ALA A 184 15.33 -13.45 2.89
CA ALA A 184 15.98 -12.14 2.99
C ALA A 184 15.02 -11.05 3.47
N HIS A 185 13.82 -10.95 2.90
CA HIS A 185 12.81 -9.99 3.34
C HIS A 185 12.44 -10.19 4.82
N ARG A 186 12.32 -11.45 5.28
CA ARG A 186 12.12 -11.77 6.71
C ARG A 186 13.28 -11.34 7.60
N CYS A 187 14.52 -11.43 7.11
CA CYS A 187 15.66 -10.89 7.83
C CYS A 187 15.63 -9.36 7.89
N ALA A 188 15.25 -8.68 6.81
CA ALA A 188 15.05 -7.23 6.83
C ALA A 188 13.94 -6.82 7.80
N ASP A 189 12.83 -7.56 7.83
CA ASP A 189 11.73 -7.40 8.77
C ASP A 189 12.19 -7.57 10.22
N LEU A 190 12.97 -8.62 10.51
CA LEU A 190 13.56 -8.87 11.83
C LEU A 190 14.41 -7.68 12.30
N VAL A 191 15.30 -7.18 11.44
CA VAL A 191 16.18 -6.05 11.74
C VAL A 191 15.37 -4.77 11.91
N TYR A 192 14.44 -4.50 10.99
CA TYR A 192 13.57 -3.34 11.01
C TYR A 192 12.77 -3.28 12.30
N SER A 193 12.00 -4.32 12.61
CA SER A 193 11.15 -4.35 13.79
C SER A 193 11.94 -4.26 15.08
N ARG A 194 13.13 -4.88 15.14
CA ARG A 194 13.97 -4.83 16.34
C ARG A 194 14.55 -3.44 16.60
N LEU A 195 14.87 -2.68 15.55
CA LEU A 195 15.47 -1.35 15.66
C LEU A 195 14.42 -0.24 15.75
N SER A 196 13.38 -0.26 14.93
CA SER A 196 12.34 0.77 14.87
C SER A 196 11.24 0.59 15.91
N GLY A 197 11.02 -0.64 16.39
CA GLY A 197 9.87 -0.99 17.23
C GLY A 197 8.55 -1.09 16.46
N GLU A 198 8.59 -1.11 15.13
CA GLU A 198 7.40 -1.14 14.28
C GLU A 198 7.16 -2.48 13.60
N ASP A 199 5.91 -2.70 13.17
CA ASP A 199 5.52 -3.93 12.49
C ASP A 199 6.23 -4.10 11.14
N PRO A 200 6.59 -5.35 10.80
CA PRO A 200 7.28 -5.68 9.54
C PRO A 200 6.39 -5.47 8.32
N PHE A 201 7.01 -5.38 7.14
CA PHE A 201 6.27 -5.26 5.87
C PHE A 201 7.05 -5.70 4.61
N PHE A 202 8.33 -6.07 4.70
CA PHE A 202 9.14 -6.42 3.52
C PHE A 202 8.73 -7.76 2.92
N ASP A 203 8.42 -8.79 3.73
CA ASP A 203 7.88 -10.09 3.26
C ASP A 203 6.38 -10.00 2.89
N SER A 204 6.05 -8.98 2.10
CA SER A 204 4.73 -8.75 1.52
C SER A 204 4.81 -8.74 -0.01
N ARG A 205 3.66 -8.64 -0.67
CA ARG A 205 3.52 -8.67 -2.13
C ARG A 205 2.50 -7.63 -2.54
N ILE A 206 2.57 -7.29 -3.80
CA ILE A 206 1.72 -6.30 -4.44
C ILE A 206 0.94 -7.02 -5.54
N ALA A 207 -0.37 -6.86 -5.52
CA ALA A 207 -1.23 -7.15 -6.66
C ALA A 207 -1.45 -5.85 -7.40
N TYR A 208 -1.40 -5.88 -8.72
CA TYR A 208 -1.55 -4.67 -9.52
C TYR A 208 -2.05 -4.98 -10.92
N ILE A 209 -2.40 -3.94 -11.65
CA ILE A 209 -2.79 -4.03 -13.05
C ILE A 209 -1.60 -3.69 -13.93
N ALA A 210 -1.10 -4.71 -14.64
CA ALA A 210 -0.04 -4.58 -15.62
C ALA A 210 -0.62 -4.18 -16.98
N GLU A 211 -0.12 -3.08 -17.52
CA GLU A 211 -0.62 -2.43 -18.73
C GLU A 211 0.38 -2.51 -19.89
N THR A 212 -0.11 -2.90 -21.06
CA THR A 212 0.66 -3.00 -22.32
C THR A 212 -0.17 -2.58 -23.51
N GLY A 213 0.45 -2.30 -24.66
CA GLY A 213 -0.23 -1.77 -25.85
C GLY A 213 -0.34 -0.24 -25.79
N PRO A 214 -0.92 0.44 -26.80
CA PRO A 214 -1.04 1.90 -26.87
C PRO A 214 -2.15 2.46 -25.96
N LYS A 215 -2.10 3.77 -25.68
CA LYS A 215 -3.02 4.48 -24.76
C LYS A 215 -4.50 4.17 -24.99
N ASP A 216 -4.93 4.14 -26.24
CA ASP A 216 -6.35 3.97 -26.60
C ASP A 216 -6.77 2.48 -26.74
N ASN A 217 -5.84 1.55 -26.57
CA ASN A 217 -6.08 0.10 -26.64
C ASN A 217 -5.16 -0.67 -25.69
N ARG A 218 -5.21 -0.32 -24.40
CA ARG A 218 -4.40 -0.94 -23.36
C ARG A 218 -4.93 -2.34 -23.02
N ILE A 219 -4.06 -3.33 -23.05
CA ILE A 219 -4.29 -4.64 -22.44
C ILE A 219 -3.96 -4.54 -20.95
N LYS A 220 -4.97 -4.72 -20.10
CA LYS A 220 -4.87 -4.64 -18.64
C LYS A 220 -4.98 -6.03 -18.01
N ARG A 221 -3.92 -6.47 -17.32
CA ARG A 221 -3.79 -7.81 -16.73
C ARG A 221 -3.57 -7.73 -15.24
N LEU A 222 -4.19 -8.63 -14.49
CA LEU A 222 -3.86 -8.82 -13.08
C LEU A 222 -2.47 -9.47 -13.00
N ALA A 223 -1.59 -8.89 -12.20
CA ALA A 223 -0.27 -9.42 -11.91
C ALA A 223 0.03 -9.32 -10.41
N ILE A 224 0.99 -10.12 -9.96
CA ILE A 224 1.56 -10.02 -8.62
C ILE A 224 3.08 -9.96 -8.67
N MET A 225 3.69 -9.39 -7.64
CA MET A 225 5.14 -9.28 -7.44
C MET A 225 5.45 -9.14 -5.95
N ASP A 226 6.70 -9.33 -5.55
CA ASP A 226 7.17 -9.01 -4.20
C ASP A 226 7.07 -7.49 -3.94
N SER A 227 7.12 -7.07 -2.67
CA SER A 227 7.00 -5.67 -2.25
C SER A 227 8.04 -4.72 -2.89
N ASP A 228 9.17 -5.28 -3.34
CA ASP A 228 10.26 -4.58 -4.01
C ASP A 228 10.22 -4.68 -5.56
N GLY A 229 9.19 -5.34 -6.11
CA GLY A 229 8.97 -5.49 -7.55
C GLY A 229 9.58 -6.75 -8.18
N ALA A 230 10.32 -7.56 -7.41
CA ALA A 230 10.83 -8.84 -7.89
C ALA A 230 9.74 -9.91 -8.02
N ASN A 231 10.09 -11.07 -8.59
CA ASN A 231 9.19 -12.23 -8.73
C ASN A 231 7.84 -11.91 -9.40
N HIS A 232 7.85 -10.96 -10.34
CA HIS A 232 6.68 -10.59 -11.12
C HIS A 232 6.11 -11.78 -11.90
N ARG A 233 4.78 -11.96 -11.83
CA ARG A 233 4.03 -12.88 -12.70
C ARG A 233 2.63 -12.39 -13.03
N PHE A 234 2.18 -12.67 -14.25
CA PHE A 234 0.78 -12.48 -14.65
C PHE A 234 -0.12 -13.54 -14.01
N ILE A 235 -1.28 -13.09 -13.53
CA ILE A 235 -2.38 -13.94 -13.06
C ILE A 235 -3.43 -14.13 -14.15
N THR A 236 -3.75 -13.07 -14.90
CA THR A 236 -4.64 -13.15 -16.07
C THR A 236 -3.87 -12.99 -17.37
N ASN A 237 -4.41 -13.62 -18.43
CA ASN A 237 -3.76 -13.68 -19.75
C ASN A 237 -4.00 -12.42 -20.62
N GLY A 238 -4.91 -11.53 -20.23
CA GLY A 238 -5.25 -10.31 -20.96
C GLY A 238 -6.37 -10.43 -21.99
N GLN A 239 -7.07 -11.56 -22.07
CA GLN A 239 -8.26 -11.71 -22.92
C GLN A 239 -9.45 -10.87 -22.42
N SER A 240 -9.46 -10.55 -21.13
CA SER A 240 -10.45 -9.69 -20.51
C SER A 240 -9.75 -8.70 -19.60
N THR A 241 -10.21 -7.45 -19.63
CA THR A 241 -9.69 -6.38 -18.77
C THR A 241 -9.83 -6.78 -17.31
N ALA A 242 -8.75 -6.66 -16.55
CA ALA A 242 -8.75 -6.74 -15.09
C ALA A 242 -8.51 -5.35 -14.50
N LEU A 243 -9.24 -4.98 -13.44
CA LEU A 243 -9.13 -3.70 -12.75
C LEU A 243 -9.19 -3.85 -11.22
N THR A 244 -8.64 -2.87 -10.51
CA THR A 244 -8.81 -2.64 -9.07
C THR A 244 -8.68 -3.91 -8.20
N PRO A 245 -7.53 -4.63 -8.25
CA PRO A 245 -7.34 -5.84 -7.45
C PRO A 245 -7.25 -5.50 -5.97
N ARG A 246 -7.65 -6.40 -5.07
CA ARG A 246 -7.51 -6.26 -3.62
C ARG A 246 -7.29 -7.62 -2.96
N TYR A 247 -6.22 -7.73 -2.17
CA TYR A 247 -5.93 -8.93 -1.40
C TYR A 247 -6.98 -9.16 -0.32
N SER A 248 -7.30 -10.43 -0.07
CA SER A 248 -7.99 -10.83 1.15
C SER A 248 -7.08 -10.66 2.36
N PRO A 249 -7.64 -10.47 3.57
CA PRO A 249 -6.85 -10.32 4.80
C PRO A 249 -5.95 -11.54 5.11
N ASP A 250 -6.38 -12.73 4.68
CA ASP A 250 -5.62 -13.99 4.80
C ASP A 250 -4.54 -14.17 3.71
N TYR A 251 -4.43 -13.24 2.77
CA TYR A 251 -3.51 -13.26 1.63
C TYR A 251 -3.72 -14.38 0.61
N GLN A 252 -4.74 -15.23 0.77
CA GLN A 252 -4.92 -16.40 -0.10
C GLN A 252 -5.68 -16.06 -1.38
N ARG A 253 -6.35 -14.91 -1.43
CA ARG A 253 -7.28 -14.55 -2.49
C ARG A 253 -7.10 -13.10 -2.94
N ILE A 254 -7.49 -12.83 -4.17
CA ILE A 254 -7.53 -11.47 -4.76
C ILE A 254 -8.93 -11.25 -5.33
N ALA A 255 -9.65 -10.25 -4.80
CA ALA A 255 -10.87 -9.74 -5.42
C ALA A 255 -10.47 -8.74 -6.51
N TYR A 256 -11.08 -8.81 -7.68
CA TYR A 256 -10.79 -7.88 -8.78
C TYR A 256 -11.99 -7.77 -9.71
N LEU A 257 -12.02 -6.69 -10.48
CA LEU A 257 -13.07 -6.46 -11.48
C LEU A 257 -12.63 -7.05 -12.82
N SER A 258 -13.54 -7.72 -13.53
CA SER A 258 -13.27 -8.23 -14.89
C SER A 258 -14.46 -8.03 -15.84
N TYR A 259 -14.14 -7.82 -17.12
CA TYR A 259 -15.07 -7.71 -18.25
C TYR A 259 -15.24 -9.04 -19.02
N THR A 260 -15.05 -10.18 -18.35
CA THR A 260 -15.05 -11.51 -19.02
C THR A 260 -16.33 -11.79 -19.82
N ASP A 261 -17.48 -11.24 -19.41
CA ASP A 261 -18.77 -11.36 -20.10
C ASP A 261 -19.26 -10.04 -20.73
N GLY A 262 -18.39 -9.04 -20.87
CA GLY A 262 -18.72 -7.71 -21.39
C GLY A 262 -19.29 -6.73 -20.36
N ASN A 263 -19.67 -7.21 -19.16
CA ASN A 263 -20.07 -6.38 -18.02
C ASN A 263 -18.98 -6.38 -16.94
N PRO A 264 -18.70 -5.24 -16.28
CA PRO A 264 -17.75 -5.19 -15.17
C PRO A 264 -18.33 -5.90 -13.93
N ARG A 265 -17.81 -7.09 -13.64
CA ARG A 265 -18.23 -7.93 -12.49
C ARG A 265 -17.06 -8.29 -11.60
N ILE A 266 -17.35 -8.58 -10.34
CA ILE A 266 -16.33 -8.89 -9.33
C ILE A 266 -16.05 -10.39 -9.35
N TYR A 267 -14.76 -10.72 -9.42
CA TYR A 267 -14.26 -12.08 -9.31
C TYR A 267 -13.30 -12.18 -8.14
N VAL A 268 -13.28 -13.36 -7.52
CA VAL A 268 -12.27 -13.75 -6.52
C VAL A 268 -11.38 -14.81 -7.14
N TYR A 269 -10.09 -14.51 -7.18
CA TYR A 269 -9.05 -15.44 -7.59
C TYR A 269 -8.36 -16.05 -6.37
N ASP A 270 -8.30 -17.36 -6.30
CA ASP A 270 -7.56 -18.11 -5.29
C ASP A 270 -6.11 -18.33 -5.75
N ILE A 271 -5.15 -17.83 -4.98
CA ILE A 271 -3.74 -17.77 -5.39
C ILE A 271 -3.09 -19.17 -5.43
N GLY A 272 -3.51 -20.06 -4.54
CA GLY A 272 -2.92 -21.41 -4.43
C GLY A 272 -3.44 -22.36 -5.51
N SER A 273 -4.75 -22.39 -5.72
CA SER A 273 -5.40 -23.28 -6.70
C SER A 273 -5.51 -22.70 -8.10
N GLY A 274 -5.40 -21.38 -8.24
CA GLY A 274 -5.64 -20.66 -9.49
C GLY A 274 -7.12 -20.57 -9.87
N ARG A 275 -8.05 -20.95 -8.98
CA ARG A 275 -9.48 -20.93 -9.26
C ARG A 275 -10.04 -19.52 -9.22
N GLN A 276 -10.84 -19.16 -10.22
CA GLN A 276 -11.58 -17.91 -10.30
C GLN A 276 -13.07 -18.16 -10.05
N THR A 277 -13.69 -17.35 -9.17
CA THR A 277 -15.11 -17.45 -8.81
C THR A 277 -15.79 -16.11 -9.02
N LEU A 278 -16.93 -16.08 -9.69
CA LEU A 278 -17.80 -14.91 -9.78
C LEU A 278 -18.56 -14.76 -8.46
N VAL A 279 -18.48 -13.59 -7.82
CA VAL A 279 -19.11 -13.34 -6.51
C VAL A 279 -20.41 -12.55 -6.61
N THR A 280 -20.59 -11.78 -7.69
CA THR A 280 -21.79 -10.95 -7.91
C THR A 280 -22.69 -11.56 -8.97
N GLU A 281 -23.93 -11.88 -8.60
CA GLU A 281 -24.93 -12.46 -9.51
C GLU A 281 -25.68 -11.42 -10.36
N SER A 282 -25.51 -10.13 -10.06
CA SER A 282 -26.18 -9.02 -10.74
C SER A 282 -25.62 -8.79 -12.16
N SER A 283 -26.51 -8.37 -13.08
CA SER A 283 -26.14 -7.86 -14.41
C SER A 283 -25.80 -6.37 -14.41
N ASN A 284 -26.00 -5.68 -13.28
CA ASN A 284 -25.67 -4.27 -13.15
C ASN A 284 -24.15 -4.07 -13.04
N PRO A 285 -23.59 -2.99 -13.61
CA PRO A 285 -22.18 -2.67 -13.46
C PRO A 285 -21.76 -2.56 -11.99
N THR A 286 -20.60 -3.15 -11.66
CA THR A 286 -20.01 -3.12 -10.31
C THR A 286 -18.64 -2.46 -10.30
N PHE A 287 -18.25 -1.89 -9.16
CA PHE A 287 -17.03 -1.10 -9.03
C PHE A 287 -16.36 -1.29 -7.66
N ALA A 288 -15.04 -1.04 -7.63
CA ALA A 288 -14.24 -0.85 -6.42
C ALA A 288 -14.43 -1.92 -5.31
N PRO A 289 -14.18 -3.22 -5.59
CA PRO A 289 -14.28 -4.26 -4.57
C PRO A 289 -13.27 -4.06 -3.44
N ARG A 290 -13.66 -4.37 -2.19
CA ARG A 290 -12.83 -4.31 -0.99
C ARG A 290 -13.22 -5.40 0.00
N TRP A 291 -12.25 -6.05 0.61
CA TRP A 291 -12.52 -7.05 1.64
C TRP A 291 -12.89 -6.40 2.97
N SER A 292 -13.78 -7.04 3.73
CA SER A 292 -13.88 -6.81 5.16
C SER A 292 -12.63 -7.34 5.87
N PRO A 293 -12.21 -6.76 7.02
CA PRO A 293 -10.99 -7.20 7.73
C PRO A 293 -11.07 -8.66 8.22
N ASP A 294 -12.28 -9.17 8.43
CA ASP A 294 -12.55 -10.56 8.80
C ASP A 294 -12.62 -11.52 7.59
N GLY A 295 -12.48 -11.00 6.36
CA GLY A 295 -12.51 -11.79 5.11
C GLY A 295 -13.87 -12.38 4.73
N ARG A 296 -14.95 -12.05 5.47
CA ARG A 296 -16.28 -12.64 5.24
C ARG A 296 -17.07 -11.95 4.13
N TYR A 297 -16.82 -10.67 3.89
CA TYR A 297 -17.58 -9.85 2.96
C TYR A 297 -16.69 -9.14 1.95
N ILE A 298 -17.28 -8.83 0.80
CA ILE A 298 -16.74 -7.91 -0.20
C ILE A 298 -17.69 -6.72 -0.26
N LEU A 299 -17.19 -5.54 0.10
CA LEU A 299 -17.80 -4.25 -0.13
C LEU A 299 -17.56 -3.83 -1.57
N TYR A 300 -18.56 -3.26 -2.22
CA TYR A 300 -18.45 -2.79 -3.59
C TYR A 300 -19.56 -1.77 -3.91
N SER A 301 -19.44 -1.10 -5.04
CA SER A 301 -20.49 -0.23 -5.56
C SER A 301 -21.21 -0.86 -6.73
N MET A 302 -22.50 -0.61 -6.87
CA MET A 302 -23.31 -1.12 -7.97
C MET A 302 -24.20 -0.03 -8.54
N ALA A 303 -24.17 0.13 -9.86
CA ALA A 303 -25.00 1.11 -10.56
C ALA A 303 -26.36 0.50 -10.94
N VAL A 304 -27.45 0.98 -10.34
CA VAL A 304 -28.81 0.52 -10.61
C VAL A 304 -29.64 1.69 -11.11
N ALA A 305 -30.20 1.57 -12.33
CA ALA A 305 -31.05 2.60 -12.94
C ALA A 305 -30.45 4.02 -12.97
N GLY A 306 -29.13 4.14 -13.07
CA GLY A 306 -28.41 5.42 -13.13
C GLY A 306 -27.97 5.98 -11.77
N ASN A 307 -28.37 5.37 -10.66
CA ASN A 307 -27.84 5.66 -9.32
C ASN A 307 -26.73 4.67 -8.95
N THR A 308 -25.76 5.07 -8.14
CA THR A 308 -24.75 4.15 -7.61
C THR A 308 -24.82 4.13 -6.09
N ASP A 309 -24.94 2.93 -5.53
CA ASP A 309 -24.97 2.72 -4.09
C ASP A 309 -23.89 1.74 -3.67
N ILE A 310 -23.60 1.72 -2.37
CA ILE A 310 -22.68 0.78 -1.75
C ILE A 310 -23.44 -0.48 -1.31
N TYR A 311 -22.86 -1.62 -1.63
CA TYR A 311 -23.35 -2.95 -1.28
C TYR A 311 -22.24 -3.76 -0.62
N ARG A 312 -22.64 -4.80 0.11
CA ARG A 312 -21.74 -5.88 0.49
C ARG A 312 -22.32 -7.24 0.08
N VAL A 313 -21.44 -8.18 -0.22
CA VAL A 313 -21.80 -9.57 -0.55
C VAL A 313 -20.90 -10.53 0.23
N PRO A 314 -21.38 -11.72 0.64
CA PRO A 314 -20.49 -12.74 1.18
C PRO A 314 -19.34 -13.03 0.20
N ALA A 315 -18.12 -13.21 0.72
CA ALA A 315 -16.94 -13.49 -0.10
C ALA A 315 -17.02 -14.82 -0.87
N THR A 316 -17.95 -15.70 -0.48
CA THR A 316 -18.28 -16.96 -1.18
C THR A 316 -19.29 -16.78 -2.32
N GLY A 317 -19.83 -15.57 -2.50
CA GLY A 317 -20.92 -15.26 -3.41
C GLY A 317 -22.29 -15.32 -2.73
N GLY A 318 -23.30 -14.83 -3.44
CA GLY A 318 -24.71 -14.89 -3.03
C GLY A 318 -25.43 -13.55 -3.12
N THR A 319 -26.50 -13.40 -2.34
CA THR A 319 -27.34 -12.21 -2.34
C THR A 319 -26.62 -11.00 -1.73
N PRO A 320 -26.57 -9.86 -2.43
CA PRO A 320 -25.97 -8.65 -1.88
C PRO A 320 -26.91 -7.89 -0.94
N GLU A 321 -26.33 -7.22 0.04
CA GLU A 321 -27.00 -6.29 0.95
C GLU A 321 -26.64 -4.85 0.59
N ARG A 322 -27.66 -4.01 0.42
CA ARG A 322 -27.49 -2.57 0.13
C ARG A 322 -27.23 -1.82 1.43
N LEU A 323 -26.18 -0.99 1.48
CA LEU A 323 -25.78 -0.21 2.65
C LEU A 323 -26.14 1.28 2.55
N THR A 324 -26.32 1.80 1.33
CA THR A 324 -26.73 3.19 1.08
C THR A 324 -27.92 3.21 0.13
N ASP A 325 -28.85 4.15 0.31
CA ASP A 325 -30.06 4.24 -0.51
C ASP A 325 -30.50 5.67 -0.87
N SER A 326 -29.57 6.61 -0.77
CA SER A 326 -29.79 8.02 -1.08
C SER A 326 -29.89 8.31 -2.58
N PRO A 327 -30.59 9.39 -3.00
CA PRO A 327 -30.59 9.88 -4.37
C PRO A 327 -29.30 10.66 -4.70
N SER A 328 -28.16 10.05 -4.41
CA SER A 328 -26.80 10.55 -4.60
C SER A 328 -25.89 9.41 -5.06
N ILE A 329 -24.69 9.75 -5.51
CA ILE A 329 -23.71 8.79 -6.00
C ILE A 329 -22.77 8.41 -4.85
N GLU A 330 -22.88 7.15 -4.40
CA GLU A 330 -21.98 6.56 -3.43
C GLU A 330 -21.04 5.53 -4.07
N VAL A 331 -19.73 5.77 -3.99
CA VAL A 331 -18.71 4.94 -4.64
C VAL A 331 -17.64 4.46 -3.67
N GLY A 332 -17.24 3.20 -3.84
CA GLY A 332 -16.07 2.59 -3.26
C GLY A 332 -16.06 2.56 -1.73
N GLY A 333 -14.85 2.65 -1.20
CA GLY A 333 -14.60 2.77 0.23
C GLY A 333 -13.55 1.80 0.76
N SER A 334 -13.47 1.69 2.07
CA SER A 334 -12.72 0.65 2.78
C SER A 334 -13.21 0.55 4.21
N TYR A 335 -13.06 -0.62 4.81
CA TYR A 335 -13.36 -0.80 6.22
C TYR A 335 -12.26 -0.19 7.09
N SER A 336 -12.64 0.31 8.27
CA SER A 336 -11.69 0.47 9.37
C SER A 336 -11.08 -0.88 9.76
N PRO A 337 -9.86 -0.93 10.31
CA PRO A 337 -9.19 -2.20 10.63
C PRO A 337 -9.94 -3.05 11.66
N ASP A 338 -10.73 -2.43 12.54
CA ASP A 338 -11.62 -3.12 13.49
C ASP A 338 -12.93 -3.60 12.85
N GLY A 339 -13.18 -3.29 11.57
CA GLY A 339 -14.39 -3.63 10.82
C GLY A 339 -15.65 -2.90 11.26
N SER A 340 -15.55 -1.91 12.17
CA SER A 340 -16.74 -1.26 12.74
C SER A 340 -17.29 -0.13 11.86
N ARG A 341 -16.46 0.45 10.98
CA ARG A 341 -16.80 1.58 10.12
C ARG A 341 -16.35 1.36 8.68
N ILE A 342 -16.94 2.14 7.78
CA ILE A 342 -16.58 2.21 6.36
C ILE A 342 -16.33 3.68 6.03
N VAL A 343 -15.18 3.98 5.41
CA VAL A 343 -14.98 5.25 4.70
C VAL A 343 -15.40 5.08 3.25
N PHE A 344 -16.06 6.06 2.64
CA PHE A 344 -16.55 5.99 1.27
C PHE A 344 -16.69 7.38 0.64
N GLU A 345 -16.99 7.42 -0.66
CA GLU A 345 -17.23 8.64 -1.42
C GLU A 345 -18.73 8.87 -1.55
N SER A 346 -19.20 10.10 -1.35
CA SER A 346 -20.59 10.49 -1.66
C SER A 346 -20.66 11.92 -2.16
N ASP A 347 -21.57 12.18 -3.10
CA ASP A 347 -21.88 13.53 -3.58
C ASP A 347 -23.13 14.15 -2.95
N GLN A 348 -23.71 13.55 -1.90
CA GLN A 348 -24.92 14.03 -1.23
C GLN A 348 -24.86 15.48 -0.70
N SER A 349 -23.64 16.04 -0.54
CA SER A 349 -23.42 17.46 -0.18
C SER A 349 -23.14 18.36 -1.40
N GLY A 350 -23.57 17.96 -2.60
CA GLY A 350 -23.45 18.71 -3.85
C GLY A 350 -22.15 18.47 -4.63
N SER A 351 -21.11 17.91 -4.02
CA SER A 351 -19.89 17.45 -4.70
C SER A 351 -19.33 16.21 -4.00
N GLN A 352 -18.51 15.43 -4.71
CA GLN A 352 -17.87 14.21 -4.22
C GLN A 352 -16.94 14.51 -3.02
N GLN A 353 -17.27 13.93 -1.87
CA GLN A 353 -16.57 14.12 -0.59
C GLN A 353 -16.35 12.77 0.10
N CYS A 354 -15.42 12.71 1.03
CA CYS A 354 -15.22 11.55 1.89
C CYS A 354 -16.28 11.56 3.01
N TYR A 355 -16.93 10.42 3.20
CA TYR A 355 -17.87 10.13 4.28
C TYR A 355 -17.41 8.92 5.09
N VAL A 356 -17.94 8.80 6.29
CA VAL A 356 -17.83 7.61 7.12
C VAL A 356 -19.22 7.16 7.55
N MET A 357 -19.42 5.86 7.61
CA MET A 357 -20.62 5.21 8.17
C MET A 357 -20.23 4.03 9.03
N ASP A 358 -21.17 3.50 9.80
CA ASP A 358 -21.02 2.21 10.46
C ASP A 358 -21.03 1.08 9.41
N ALA A 359 -20.45 -0.07 9.75
CA ALA A 359 -20.34 -1.21 8.83
C ALA A 359 -21.68 -1.81 8.33
N ASN A 360 -22.79 -1.43 8.97
CA ASN A 360 -24.16 -1.78 8.59
C ASN A 360 -24.86 -0.70 7.71
N GLY A 361 -24.17 0.40 7.37
CA GLY A 361 -24.72 1.50 6.57
C GLY A 361 -25.30 2.68 7.36
N SER A 362 -25.46 2.58 8.69
CA SER A 362 -26.01 3.66 9.52
C SER A 362 -24.99 4.76 9.81
N ASN A 363 -25.47 5.89 10.36
CA ASN A 363 -24.64 6.99 10.86
C ASN A 363 -23.67 7.58 9.81
N GLN A 364 -24.14 7.70 8.57
CA GLN A 364 -23.41 8.35 7.49
C GLN A 364 -23.12 9.81 7.86
N ARG A 365 -21.85 10.22 7.77
CA ARG A 365 -21.42 11.59 8.05
C ARG A 365 -20.26 12.00 7.16
N ARG A 366 -20.29 13.25 6.70
CA ARG A 366 -19.19 13.86 5.94
C ARG A 366 -17.99 14.07 6.85
N ILE A 367 -16.79 13.76 6.36
CA ILE A 367 -15.54 14.03 7.08
C ILE A 367 -14.59 14.99 6.33
N SER A 368 -14.68 15.12 5.00
CA SER A 368 -13.81 16.06 4.28
C SER A 368 -14.42 17.45 4.14
N PHE A 369 -13.71 18.48 4.59
CA PHE A 369 -14.13 19.90 4.51
C PHE A 369 -13.10 20.81 3.83
N PHE A 370 -12.15 20.22 3.09
CA PHE A 370 -11.16 20.96 2.30
C PHE A 370 -11.71 21.37 0.94
N GLY A 371 -11.02 22.32 0.27
CA GLY A 371 -11.32 22.66 -1.13
C GLY A 371 -10.89 21.56 -2.10
N GLY A 372 -11.84 21.10 -2.94
CA GLY A 372 -11.66 20.01 -3.92
C GLY A 372 -12.61 18.84 -3.68
N ARG A 373 -12.33 17.71 -4.34
CA ARG A 373 -13.06 16.43 -4.18
C ARG A 373 -12.17 15.36 -3.54
N CYS A 374 -12.82 14.40 -2.90
CA CYS A 374 -12.20 13.20 -2.36
C CYS A 374 -12.55 12.00 -3.25
N ALA A 375 -11.56 11.20 -3.63
CA ALA A 375 -11.75 9.96 -4.35
C ALA A 375 -10.89 8.83 -3.75
N THR A 376 -11.32 7.58 -3.95
CA THR A 376 -10.65 6.35 -3.53
C THR A 376 -10.10 6.37 -2.10
N PRO A 377 -10.93 6.62 -1.07
CA PRO A 377 -10.46 6.65 0.31
C PRO A 377 -10.12 5.24 0.83
N GLU A 378 -8.98 5.12 1.52
CA GLU A 378 -8.49 3.89 2.13
C GLU A 378 -8.08 4.11 3.60
N TRP A 379 -8.68 3.35 4.51
CA TRP A 379 -8.36 3.38 5.93
C TRP A 379 -6.99 2.74 6.17
N SER A 380 -6.16 3.40 6.97
CA SER A 380 -4.88 2.86 7.42
C SER A 380 -5.10 1.57 8.23
N PRO A 381 -4.24 0.55 8.09
CA PRO A 381 -4.27 -0.64 8.95
C PRO A 381 -4.05 -0.29 10.44
N ARG A 382 -3.43 0.86 10.74
CA ARG A 382 -3.30 1.40 12.12
C ARG A 382 -4.58 2.05 12.65
N GLY A 383 -5.55 2.34 11.77
CA GLY A 383 -6.84 2.93 12.12
C GLY A 383 -6.82 4.44 12.37
N ASP A 384 -5.64 5.06 12.38
CA ASP A 384 -5.39 6.45 12.76
C ASP A 384 -5.49 7.46 11.61
N GLN A 385 -5.46 6.98 10.36
CA GLN A 385 -5.46 7.80 9.14
C GLN A 385 -6.34 7.20 8.04
N ILE A 386 -6.74 8.07 7.11
CA ILE A 386 -7.40 7.74 5.85
C ILE A 386 -6.56 8.38 4.74
N ALA A 387 -6.06 7.56 3.82
CA ALA A 387 -5.46 8.02 2.57
C ALA A 387 -6.54 8.20 1.51
N PHE A 388 -6.39 9.17 0.63
CA PHE A 388 -7.34 9.41 -0.45
C PHE A 388 -6.68 10.16 -1.61
N THR A 389 -7.31 10.10 -2.76
CA THR A 389 -6.99 10.93 -3.91
C THR A 389 -7.72 12.27 -3.77
N ARG A 390 -6.95 13.34 -3.62
CA ARG A 390 -7.46 14.72 -3.59
C ARG A 390 -7.51 15.25 -5.02
N ILE A 391 -8.68 15.69 -5.46
CA ILE A 391 -8.87 16.29 -6.79
C ILE A 391 -9.17 17.78 -6.62
N ALA A 392 -8.17 18.62 -6.92
CA ALA A 392 -8.27 20.07 -6.83
C ALA A 392 -7.48 20.74 -7.96
N GLY A 393 -7.83 20.40 -9.21
CA GLY A 393 -7.01 20.62 -10.39
C GLY A 393 -6.28 19.34 -10.75
N ASN A 394 -5.09 19.15 -10.20
CA ASN A 394 -4.36 17.88 -10.28
C ASN A 394 -4.94 16.83 -9.32
N PHE A 395 -4.48 15.59 -9.46
CA PHE A 395 -4.82 14.49 -8.56
C PHE A 395 -3.58 14.21 -7.71
N ASN A 396 -3.74 14.28 -6.39
CA ASN A 396 -2.67 14.12 -5.43
C ASN A 396 -3.05 13.08 -4.37
N ILE A 397 -2.08 12.39 -3.80
CA ILE A 397 -2.32 11.56 -2.62
C ILE A 397 -2.28 12.44 -1.38
N ALA A 398 -3.31 12.33 -0.55
CA ALA A 398 -3.43 13.04 0.70
C ALA A 398 -3.86 12.09 1.81
N VAL A 399 -3.58 12.48 3.06
CA VAL A 399 -4.06 11.77 4.25
C VAL A 399 -4.72 12.74 5.22
N MET A 400 -5.67 12.24 6.01
CA MET A 400 -6.29 12.95 7.14
C MET A 400 -6.63 11.94 8.23
N ASN A 401 -6.95 12.41 9.44
CA ASN A 401 -7.46 11.50 10.47
C ASN A 401 -8.92 11.09 10.18
N PRO A 402 -9.45 10.02 10.81
CA PRO A 402 -10.84 9.57 10.64
C PRO A 402 -11.94 10.56 11.02
N GLN A 403 -11.58 11.68 11.68
CA GLN A 403 -12.48 12.77 12.01
C GLN A 403 -12.41 13.93 10.99
N GLY A 404 -11.61 13.80 9.93
CA GLY A 404 -11.48 14.80 8.88
C GLY A 404 -10.49 15.93 9.15
N ARG A 405 -9.72 15.85 10.25
CA ARG A 405 -8.74 16.87 10.66
C ARG A 405 -7.33 16.49 10.19
N ASN A 406 -6.42 17.46 10.30
CA ASN A 406 -4.99 17.30 10.01
C ASN A 406 -4.73 16.76 8.60
N MET A 407 -5.48 17.27 7.62
CA MET A 407 -5.26 16.89 6.23
C MET A 407 -3.90 17.40 5.75
N ARG A 408 -3.12 16.52 5.13
CA ARG A 408 -1.85 16.83 4.46
C ARG A 408 -1.81 16.17 3.09
N VAL A 409 -1.23 16.88 2.13
CA VAL A 409 -0.96 16.36 0.79
C VAL A 409 0.46 15.78 0.79
N LEU A 410 0.63 14.57 0.26
CA LEU A 410 1.90 13.83 0.25
C LEU A 410 2.59 13.86 -1.12
N THR A 411 1.86 14.16 -2.20
CA THR A 411 2.42 14.13 -3.57
C THR A 411 1.98 15.34 -4.38
N ASP A 412 2.78 15.76 -5.35
CA ASP A 412 2.50 16.93 -6.20
C ASP A 412 2.76 16.66 -7.69
N ALA A 413 2.17 15.61 -8.23
CA ALA A 413 2.21 15.33 -9.67
C ALA A 413 0.87 15.63 -10.36
N TRP A 414 0.85 15.41 -11.69
CA TRP A 414 -0.34 15.69 -12.50
C TRP A 414 -1.52 14.79 -12.15
N HIS A 415 -1.27 13.48 -12.05
CA HIS A 415 -2.32 12.48 -11.88
C HIS A 415 -1.86 11.31 -11.02
N ASP A 416 -1.89 11.49 -9.69
CA ASP A 416 -1.65 10.44 -8.70
C ASP A 416 -2.96 9.96 -8.09
N GLU A 417 -3.23 8.65 -8.15
CA GLU A 417 -4.50 8.12 -7.66
C GLU A 417 -4.44 6.68 -7.11
N ALA A 418 -5.56 6.27 -6.51
CA ALA A 418 -5.80 4.95 -5.92
C ALA A 418 -4.72 4.55 -4.88
N PRO A 419 -4.62 5.29 -3.75
CA PRO A 419 -3.68 4.96 -2.71
C PRO A 419 -4.00 3.59 -2.10
N THR A 420 -2.95 2.88 -1.65
CA THR A 420 -3.05 1.65 -0.84
C THR A 420 -1.93 1.62 0.21
N TRP A 421 -2.25 1.15 1.41
CA TRP A 421 -1.31 1.16 2.54
C TRP A 421 -0.42 -0.09 2.56
N ALA A 422 0.87 0.10 2.84
CA ALA A 422 1.70 -0.98 3.39
C ALA A 422 1.05 -1.54 4.66
N PRO A 423 1.21 -2.85 4.96
CA PRO A 423 0.51 -3.49 6.07
C PRO A 423 0.83 -2.89 7.44
N ASN A 424 2.01 -2.29 7.60
CA ASN A 424 2.38 -1.59 8.82
C ASN A 424 1.85 -0.14 8.90
N GLY A 425 1.22 0.39 7.86
CA GLY A 425 0.64 1.73 7.82
C GLY A 425 1.61 2.90 7.64
N ARG A 426 2.87 2.68 7.22
CA ARG A 426 3.85 3.78 7.02
C ARG A 426 4.01 4.28 5.60
N ILE A 427 3.88 3.39 4.63
CA ILE A 427 4.12 3.68 3.23
C ILE A 427 2.80 3.60 2.50
N ILE A 428 2.56 4.56 1.62
CA ILE A 428 1.42 4.55 0.72
C ILE A 428 1.93 4.28 -0.69
N GLN A 429 1.40 3.25 -1.32
CA GLN A 429 1.51 3.00 -2.74
C GLN A 429 0.39 3.69 -3.49
N PHE A 430 0.67 4.15 -4.71
CA PHE A 430 -0.32 4.71 -5.62
C PHE A 430 0.17 4.51 -7.05
N PHE A 431 -0.64 4.85 -8.04
CA PHE A 431 -0.16 4.93 -9.41
C PHE A 431 -0.22 6.35 -9.94
N ARG A 432 0.74 6.66 -10.81
CA ARG A 432 0.87 7.92 -11.52
C ARG A 432 0.62 7.70 -12.99
N THR A 433 -0.21 8.55 -13.58
CA THR A 433 -0.39 8.61 -15.04
C THR A 433 0.39 9.79 -15.60
N GLU A 434 1.25 9.54 -16.58
CA GLU A 434 2.04 10.58 -17.24
C GLU A 434 1.18 11.44 -18.17
N ARG A 435 1.40 12.76 -18.15
CA ARG A 435 0.62 13.69 -18.97
C ARG A 435 0.93 13.46 -20.45
N GLY A 436 -0.11 13.39 -21.28
CA GLY A 436 0.04 13.16 -22.72
C GLY A 436 0.10 11.67 -23.06
N SER A 437 1.21 10.98 -22.76
CA SER A 437 1.41 9.57 -23.14
C SER A 437 0.40 8.63 -22.49
N GLY A 438 -0.07 8.95 -21.27
CA GLY A 438 -0.93 8.08 -20.50
C GLY A 438 -0.23 6.81 -20.04
N ASP A 439 1.10 6.85 -19.90
CA ASP A 439 1.85 5.75 -19.31
C ASP A 439 1.66 5.74 -17.81
N THR A 440 1.50 4.55 -17.26
CA THR A 440 1.20 4.32 -15.85
C THR A 440 2.37 3.68 -15.14
N ALA A 441 2.66 4.12 -13.92
CA ALA A 441 3.66 3.49 -13.07
C ALA A 441 3.26 3.56 -11.60
N ILE A 442 3.70 2.58 -10.83
CA ILE A 442 3.50 2.54 -9.37
C ILE A 442 4.57 3.39 -8.69
N TYR A 443 4.13 4.20 -7.75
CA TYR A 443 4.96 5.02 -6.87
C TYR A 443 4.65 4.69 -5.42
N GLN A 444 5.59 5.02 -4.55
CA GLN A 444 5.49 4.87 -3.10
C GLN A 444 5.95 6.16 -2.44
N VAL A 445 5.31 6.55 -1.35
CA VAL A 445 5.72 7.67 -0.51
C VAL A 445 5.46 7.33 0.96
N ASP A 446 6.31 7.82 1.84
CA ASP A 446 6.13 7.73 3.27
C ASP A 446 5.17 8.82 3.79
N LEU A 447 4.82 8.76 5.08
CA LEU A 447 3.90 9.70 5.68
C LEU A 447 4.44 11.13 5.84
N THR A 448 5.74 11.35 5.63
CA THR A 448 6.35 12.69 5.58
C THR A 448 6.11 13.37 4.25
N GLY A 449 5.94 12.60 3.16
CA GLY A 449 5.87 13.11 1.79
C GLY A 449 7.24 13.31 1.13
N GLU A 450 8.34 13.01 1.82
CA GLU A 450 9.70 13.31 1.34
C GLU A 450 10.35 12.14 0.61
N ASN A 451 10.03 10.90 0.98
CA ASN A 451 10.65 9.70 0.42
C ASN A 451 9.84 9.12 -0.76
N GLU A 452 9.44 9.98 -1.71
CA GLU A 452 8.73 9.54 -2.91
C GLU A 452 9.67 8.80 -3.87
N ARG A 453 9.26 7.60 -4.31
CA ARG A 453 10.01 6.80 -5.29
C ARG A 453 9.12 6.01 -6.22
N ARG A 454 9.61 5.80 -7.44
CA ARG A 454 8.99 4.91 -8.43
C ARG A 454 9.36 3.45 -8.13
N LEU A 455 8.37 2.56 -8.09
CA LEU A 455 8.58 1.12 -8.08
C LEU A 455 8.84 0.62 -9.50
N ARG A 456 9.89 -0.17 -9.69
CA ARG A 456 10.24 -0.69 -11.02
C ARG A 456 9.32 -1.84 -11.37
N THR A 457 8.65 -1.74 -12.52
CA THR A 457 7.79 -2.80 -13.07
C THR A 457 8.23 -3.14 -14.50
N PRO A 458 8.03 -4.39 -14.96
CA PRO A 458 8.43 -4.79 -16.31
C PRO A 458 7.66 -4.09 -17.44
N VAL A 459 6.46 -3.60 -17.13
CA VAL A 459 5.53 -2.92 -18.04
C VAL A 459 4.80 -1.80 -17.28
N GLY A 460 3.90 -1.07 -17.95
CA GLY A 460 3.05 -0.07 -17.29
C GLY A 460 2.28 -0.69 -16.12
N ALA A 461 2.02 0.09 -15.07
CA ALA A 461 1.47 -0.44 -13.84
C ALA A 461 0.52 0.56 -13.17
N SER A 462 -0.68 0.10 -12.86
CA SER A 462 -1.76 0.86 -12.24
C SER A 462 -2.47 0.05 -11.15
N ASP A 463 -3.36 0.71 -10.41
CA ASP A 463 -4.24 0.11 -9.40
C ASP A 463 -3.51 -0.85 -8.42
N PRO A 464 -2.45 -0.39 -7.70
CA PRO A 464 -1.77 -1.25 -6.75
C PRO A 464 -2.69 -1.65 -5.59
N ALA A 465 -2.41 -2.82 -5.03
CA ALA A 465 -2.95 -3.31 -3.78
C ALA A 465 -1.84 -3.99 -3.01
N TRP A 466 -1.41 -3.33 -1.94
CA TRP A 466 -0.40 -3.88 -1.05
C TRP A 466 -1.04 -4.96 -0.18
N GLY A 467 -0.53 -6.18 -0.24
CA GLY A 467 -1.06 -7.27 0.56
C GLY A 467 -0.48 -7.27 1.99
N PRO A 468 -1.12 -8.00 2.92
CA PRO A 468 -0.57 -8.23 4.25
C PRO A 468 0.80 -8.92 4.25
N VAL A 469 1.45 -8.96 5.41
CA VAL A 469 2.65 -9.78 5.60
C VAL A 469 2.26 -11.24 5.63
N LEU A 470 3.02 -12.09 4.95
CA LEU A 470 2.79 -13.53 4.97
C LEU A 470 3.09 -14.10 6.38
N PRO A 471 2.17 -14.88 6.98
CA PRO A 471 2.43 -15.59 8.24
C PRO A 471 3.68 -16.48 8.21
#